data_AF-A0A0C5HTI7-F1
#
_entry.id   AF-A0A0C5HTI7-F1
#
_cell.length_a   1.000
_cell.length_b   1.000
_cell.length_c   1.000
_cell.angle_alpha   90.00
_cell.angle_beta   90.00
_cell.angle_gamma   90.00
#
_symmetry.space_group_name_H-M   'P 1'
#
loop_
_entity.id
_entity.type
_entity.pdbx_description
1 polymer ?
#
loop_
_entity_poly.entity_id
_entity_poly.type
_entity_poly.pdbx_seq_one_letter_code
_entity_poly.pdbx_strand_id
1 'polypeptide(L)'
;GTIIKPKLGLQPKPFGEACYAFWQGGDFIKNDEPQGNQVFCQMNEVIPEVVKAMRASMKETGVGKLFSANITADDPAEMIARGKYCMAQFGPLSECCAFLVDGYVAGGTAVTVARRNFPKQFLHYHRAG
;
A
#
# COMPACT_ATOMS: atom_id res chain seq x y z
N GLY A 1 2.01 14.04 -2.56
CA GLY A 1 1.42 12.68 -2.57
C GLY A 1 -0.10 12.77 -2.47
N THR A 2 -0.81 11.67 -2.72
CA THR A 2 -2.29 11.59 -2.63
C THR A 2 -2.77 10.33 -1.92
N ILE A 3 -4.09 10.27 -1.71
CA ILE A 3 -4.83 9.10 -1.23
C ILE A 3 -5.76 8.66 -2.37
N ILE A 4 -5.81 7.37 -2.68
CA ILE A 4 -6.77 6.87 -3.67
C ILE A 4 -8.21 7.02 -3.14
N LYS A 5 -9.05 7.68 -3.93
CA LYS A 5 -10.48 7.89 -3.67
C LYS A 5 -11.33 7.23 -4.76
N PRO A 6 -12.58 6.81 -4.48
CA PRO A 6 -13.28 6.86 -3.19
C PRO A 6 -12.61 6.04 -2.08
N LYS A 7 -12.99 6.33 -0.82
CA LYS A 7 -12.44 5.65 0.37
C LYS A 7 -12.47 4.13 0.22
N LEU A 8 -13.61 3.60 -0.23
CA LEU A 8 -13.81 2.21 -0.66
C LEU A 8 -14.69 2.21 -1.92
N GLY A 9 -14.64 1.11 -2.68
CA GLY A 9 -15.55 0.86 -3.81
C GLY A 9 -14.89 0.74 -5.18
N LEU A 10 -13.63 1.16 -5.34
CA LEU A 10 -12.88 0.83 -6.56
C LEU A 10 -12.51 -0.65 -6.58
N GLN A 11 -12.76 -1.29 -7.71
CA GLN A 11 -12.25 -2.63 -8.04
C GLN A 11 -10.75 -2.55 -8.39
N PRO A 12 -10.02 -3.69 -8.46
CA PRO A 12 -8.57 -3.71 -8.64
C PRO A 12 -8.05 -2.90 -9.84
N LYS A 13 -8.68 -3.06 -11.02
CA LYS A 13 -8.25 -2.38 -12.23
C LYS A 13 -8.47 -0.86 -12.16
N PRO A 14 -9.68 -0.34 -11.84
CA PRO A 14 -9.87 1.09 -11.62
C PRO A 14 -8.95 1.70 -10.55
N PHE A 15 -8.59 0.93 -9.51
CA PHE A 15 -7.64 1.37 -8.50
C PHE A 15 -6.24 1.59 -9.09
N GLY A 16 -5.75 0.62 -9.88
CA GLY A 16 -4.47 0.74 -10.60
C GLY A 16 -4.46 1.91 -11.60
N GLU A 17 -5.55 2.11 -12.34
CA GLU A 17 -5.70 3.23 -13.27
C GLU A 17 -5.65 4.58 -12.56
N ALA A 18 -6.30 4.71 -11.40
CA ALA A 18 -6.23 5.92 -10.57
C ALA A 18 -4.80 6.16 -10.04
N CYS A 19 -4.09 5.09 -9.67
CA CYS A 19 -2.69 5.20 -9.25
C CYS A 19 -1.79 5.70 -10.39
N TYR A 20 -1.90 5.08 -11.56
CA TYR A 20 -1.16 5.48 -12.75
C TYR A 20 -1.42 6.94 -13.12
N ALA A 21 -2.69 7.35 -13.17
CA ALA A 21 -3.07 8.71 -13.52
C ALA A 21 -2.45 9.74 -12.58
N PHE A 22 -2.44 9.48 -11.27
CA PHE A 22 -1.78 10.38 -10.32
C PHE A 22 -0.26 10.39 -10.49
N TRP A 23 0.37 9.24 -10.69
CA TRP A 23 1.83 9.13 -10.81
C TRP A 23 2.43 9.77 -12.07
N GLN A 24 1.61 10.18 -13.04
CA GLN A 24 2.07 11.02 -14.16
C GLN A 24 2.57 12.39 -13.70
N GLY A 25 2.11 12.90 -12.56
CA GLY A 25 2.55 14.18 -12.00
C GLY A 25 2.97 14.15 -10.54
N GLY A 26 2.66 13.08 -9.80
CA GLY A 26 3.00 12.94 -8.39
C GLY A 26 3.96 11.80 -8.09
N ASP A 27 4.47 11.77 -6.86
CA ASP A 27 5.48 10.78 -6.45
C ASP A 27 4.92 9.69 -5.53
N PHE A 28 4.02 10.06 -4.60
CA PHE A 28 3.61 9.21 -3.49
C PHE A 28 2.09 8.99 -3.45
N ILE A 29 1.67 7.73 -3.29
CA ILE A 29 0.28 7.34 -3.08
C ILE A 29 0.19 6.52 -1.79
N LYS A 30 -0.86 6.70 -0.99
CA LYS A 30 -1.22 5.79 0.10
C LYS A 30 -2.59 5.16 -0.14
N ASN A 31 -2.78 3.96 0.39
CA ASN A 31 -4.14 3.48 0.66
C ASN A 31 -4.87 4.48 1.57
N ASP A 32 -6.18 4.65 1.35
CA ASP A 32 -7.05 5.20 2.39
C ASP A 32 -7.16 4.19 3.54
N GLU A 33 -7.46 4.64 4.76
CA GLU A 33 -7.30 3.81 5.96
C GLU A 33 -8.06 2.47 5.97
N PRO A 34 -9.25 2.32 5.36
CA PRO A 34 -9.96 1.04 5.41
C PRO A 34 -9.66 0.13 4.22
N GLN A 35 -8.88 0.58 3.22
CA GLN A 35 -8.58 -0.23 2.03
C GLN A 35 -7.64 -1.37 2.42
N GLY A 36 -7.98 -2.61 2.04
CA GLY A 36 -7.19 -3.79 2.37
C GLY A 36 -7.55 -5.00 1.51
N ASN A 37 -8.45 -5.84 2.01
CA ASN A 37 -8.82 -7.11 1.35
C ASN A 37 -10.35 -7.29 1.26
N GLN A 38 -11.05 -6.25 0.80
CA GLN A 38 -12.50 -6.34 0.60
C GLN A 38 -12.85 -7.31 -0.53
N VAL A 39 -14.00 -7.96 -0.46
CA VAL A 39 -14.45 -8.96 -1.46
C VAL A 39 -14.53 -8.43 -2.89
N PHE A 40 -14.72 -7.12 -3.08
CA PHE A 40 -14.76 -6.47 -4.40
C PHE A 40 -13.41 -5.92 -4.87
N CYS A 41 -12.38 -5.97 -4.01
CA CYS A 41 -11.04 -5.46 -4.27
C CYS A 41 -10.04 -6.23 -3.40
N GLN A 42 -9.80 -7.48 -3.77
CA GLN A 42 -8.95 -8.36 -2.98
C GLN A 42 -7.48 -7.94 -3.12
N MET A 43 -6.72 -8.09 -2.04
CA MET A 43 -5.32 -7.68 -1.98
C MET A 43 -4.46 -8.40 -3.03
N ASN A 44 -4.77 -9.67 -3.28
CA ASN A 44 -4.09 -10.49 -4.28
C ASN A 44 -4.32 -10.01 -5.72
N GLU A 45 -5.36 -9.23 -5.99
CA GLU A 45 -5.68 -8.68 -7.30
C GLU A 45 -5.24 -7.21 -7.44
N VAL A 46 -5.47 -6.38 -6.41
CA VAL A 46 -5.20 -4.93 -6.48
C VAL A 46 -3.73 -4.57 -6.38
N ILE A 47 -2.94 -5.28 -5.56
CA ILE A 47 -1.51 -4.98 -5.42
C ILE A 47 -0.76 -5.19 -6.76
N PRO A 48 -1.01 -6.27 -7.54
CA PRO A 48 -0.47 -6.39 -8.90
C PRO A 48 -0.82 -5.22 -9.82
N GLU A 49 -2.06 -4.73 -9.80
CA GLU A 49 -2.47 -3.56 -10.61
C GLU A 49 -1.74 -2.28 -10.18
N VAL A 50 -1.49 -2.09 -8.88
CA VAL A 50 -0.67 -0.99 -8.35
C VAL A 50 0.79 -1.09 -8.83
N VAL A 51 1.39 -2.28 -8.79
CA VAL A 51 2.77 -2.50 -9.26
C VAL A 51 2.89 -2.28 -10.77
N LYS A 52 1.90 -2.73 -11.54
CA LYS A 52 1.80 -2.50 -12.98
C LYS A 52 1.74 -1.00 -13.29
N ALA A 53 0.86 -0.26 -12.60
CA ALA A 53 0.74 1.18 -12.72
C ALA A 53 2.07 1.89 -12.38
N MET A 54 2.71 1.52 -11.27
CA MET A 54 4.00 2.08 -10.86
C MET A 54 5.07 1.89 -11.93
N ARG A 55 5.22 0.68 -12.47
CA ARG A 55 6.20 0.37 -13.53
C ARG A 55 5.96 1.18 -14.79
N ALA A 56 4.70 1.30 -15.21
CA ALA A 56 4.33 2.10 -16.38
C ALA A 56 4.68 3.57 -16.18
N SER A 57 4.25 4.17 -15.05
CA SER A 57 4.55 5.57 -14.75
C SER A 57 6.04 5.85 -14.60
N MET A 58 6.81 4.97 -13.96
CA MET A 58 8.27 5.13 -13.87
C MET A 58 8.95 5.05 -15.24
N LYS A 59 8.49 4.14 -16.12
CA LYS A 59 9.01 4.01 -17.48
C LYS A 59 8.77 5.27 -18.31
N GLU A 60 7.59 5.86 -18.21
CA GLU A 60 7.19 7.03 -19.00
C GLU A 60 7.78 8.34 -18.47
N THR A 61 7.79 8.50 -17.16
CA THR A 61 8.23 9.76 -16.53
C THR A 61 9.73 9.79 -16.24
N GLY A 62 10.39 8.63 -16.14
CA GLY A 62 11.78 8.52 -15.68
C GLY A 62 11.97 8.84 -14.19
N VAL A 63 10.89 9.03 -13.43
CA VAL A 63 10.91 9.42 -12.02
C VAL A 63 10.46 8.26 -11.13
N GLY A 64 11.15 8.05 -10.02
CA GLY A 64 10.77 7.04 -9.02
C GLY A 64 9.43 7.34 -8.36
N LYS A 65 8.63 6.30 -8.10
CA LYS A 65 7.29 6.42 -7.51
C LYS A 65 7.21 5.58 -6.23
N LEU A 66 6.38 6.01 -5.29
CA LEU A 66 6.23 5.43 -3.97
C LEU A 66 4.78 5.07 -3.68
N PHE A 67 4.57 3.94 -3.02
CA PHE A 67 3.25 3.49 -2.55
C PHE A 67 3.31 3.12 -1.07
N SER A 68 2.28 3.49 -0.31
CA SER A 68 2.11 3.12 1.09
C SER A 68 0.93 2.16 1.23
N ALA A 69 1.23 0.87 1.32
CA ALA A 69 0.24 -0.20 1.39
C ALA A 69 -0.28 -0.37 2.83
N ASN A 70 -1.60 -0.42 2.99
CA ASN A 70 -2.20 -0.72 4.30
C ASN A 70 -2.02 -2.20 4.63
N ILE A 71 -1.34 -2.48 5.75
CA ILE A 71 -1.14 -3.85 6.26
C ILE A 71 -1.83 -4.08 7.60
N THR A 72 -2.67 -3.13 8.06
CA THR A 72 -3.36 -3.21 9.34
C THR A 72 -4.25 -4.45 9.43
N ALA A 73 -4.09 -5.23 10.49
CA ALA A 73 -4.94 -6.35 10.87
C ALA A 73 -4.79 -6.62 12.37
N ASP A 74 -5.80 -7.24 12.98
CA ASP A 74 -5.75 -7.60 14.40
C ASP A 74 -4.74 -8.72 14.67
N ASP A 75 -4.66 -9.70 13.76
CA ASP A 75 -3.71 -10.80 13.83
C ASP A 75 -2.32 -10.36 13.33
N PRO A 76 -1.26 -10.41 14.17
CA PRO A 76 0.10 -10.15 13.73
C PRO A 76 0.56 -11.03 12.56
N ALA A 77 0.09 -12.29 12.48
CA ALA A 77 0.43 -13.18 11.38
C ALA A 77 -0.13 -12.67 10.05
N GLU A 78 -1.34 -12.11 10.06
CA GLU A 78 -1.95 -11.47 8.88
C GLU A 78 -1.17 -10.21 8.47
N MET A 79 -0.78 -9.35 9.42
CA MET A 79 0.06 -8.18 9.11
C MET A 79 1.38 -8.58 8.44
N ILE A 80 2.02 -9.64 8.96
CA ILE A 80 3.26 -10.17 8.42
C ILE A 80 3.03 -10.78 7.03
N ALA A 81 1.93 -11.52 6.84
CA ALA A 81 1.57 -12.09 5.55
C ALA A 81 1.35 -11.00 4.48
N ARG A 82 0.58 -9.96 4.81
CA ARG A 82 0.34 -8.80 3.94
C ARG A 82 1.62 -8.07 3.57
N GLY A 83 2.48 -7.78 4.54
CA GLY A 83 3.75 -7.12 4.29
C GLY A 83 4.68 -7.95 3.38
N LYS A 84 4.81 -9.26 3.65
CA LYS A 84 5.57 -10.18 2.80
C LYS A 84 4.99 -10.27 1.39
N TYR A 85 3.67 -10.32 1.26
CA TYR A 85 3.00 -10.34 -0.03
C TYR A 85 3.28 -9.07 -0.84
N CYS A 86 3.12 -7.88 -0.24
CA CYS A 86 3.48 -6.61 -0.86
C CYS A 86 4.94 -6.60 -1.35
N MET A 87 5.90 -7.00 -0.51
CA MET A 87 7.31 -7.05 -0.91
C MET A 87 7.55 -8.02 -2.08
N ALA A 88 6.93 -9.19 -2.06
CA ALA A 88 7.05 -10.18 -3.13
C ALA A 88 6.48 -9.65 -4.46
N GLN A 89 5.33 -8.97 -4.44
CA GLN A 89 4.72 -8.38 -5.63
C GLN A 89 5.53 -7.21 -6.20
N PHE A 90 6.04 -6.32 -5.34
CA PHE A 90 6.89 -5.22 -5.78
C PHE A 90 8.26 -5.73 -6.29
N GLY A 91 8.77 -6.82 -5.72
CA GLY A 91 10.00 -7.48 -6.15
C GLY A 91 11.19 -6.51 -6.11
N PRO A 92 11.86 -6.24 -7.25
CA PRO A 92 12.93 -5.24 -7.33
C PRO A 92 12.52 -3.82 -6.90
N LEU A 93 11.22 -3.49 -6.90
CA LEU A 93 10.68 -2.21 -6.45
C LEU A 93 10.27 -2.23 -4.97
N SER A 94 10.65 -3.24 -4.19
CA SER A 94 10.22 -3.37 -2.78
C SER A 94 10.61 -2.18 -1.90
N GLU A 95 11.71 -1.47 -2.23
CA GLU A 95 12.12 -0.24 -1.55
C GLU A 95 11.17 0.95 -1.83
N CYS A 96 10.37 0.87 -2.89
CA CYS A 96 9.34 1.85 -3.22
C CYS A 96 8.02 1.64 -2.44
N CYS A 97 7.95 0.59 -1.61
CA CYS A 97 6.77 0.23 -0.83
C CYS A 97 6.97 0.56 0.66
N ALA A 98 6.16 1.49 1.16
CA ALA A 98 5.99 1.78 2.57
C ALA A 98 4.82 0.97 3.15
N PHE A 99 4.82 0.75 4.46
CA PHE A 99 3.72 0.08 5.17
C PHE A 99 2.95 1.05 6.04
N LEU A 100 1.66 1.18 5.73
CA LEU A 100 0.69 1.92 6.52
C LEU A 100 0.10 1.02 7.61
N VAL A 101 0.09 1.53 8.84
CA VAL A 101 -0.55 0.89 9.99
C VAL A 101 -1.41 1.93 10.71
N ASP A 102 -2.69 1.63 10.92
CA ASP A 102 -3.61 2.45 11.71
C ASP A 102 -3.34 2.27 13.20
N GLY A 103 -2.22 2.82 13.68
CA GLY A 103 -1.67 2.53 15.00
C GLY A 103 -2.54 3.00 16.18
N TYR A 104 -3.49 3.92 15.96
CA TYR A 104 -4.42 4.33 17.01
C TYR A 104 -5.51 3.27 17.23
N VAL A 105 -6.29 2.93 16.20
CA VAL A 105 -7.34 1.89 16.33
C VAL A 105 -6.79 0.48 16.49
N ALA A 106 -5.66 0.12 15.85
CA ALA A 106 -5.05 -1.22 15.97
C ALA A 106 -4.08 -1.34 17.17
N GLY A 107 -3.77 -0.21 17.83
CA GLY A 107 -2.92 -0.14 19.00
C GLY A 107 -1.41 -0.23 18.74
N GLY A 108 -0.62 0.07 19.77
CA GLY A 108 0.85 0.09 19.71
C GLY A 108 1.49 -1.26 19.39
N THR A 109 0.78 -2.37 19.63
CA THR A 109 1.21 -3.71 19.22
C THR A 109 1.33 -3.81 17.70
N ALA A 110 0.33 -3.37 16.94
CA ALA A 110 0.35 -3.42 15.47
C ALA A 110 1.51 -2.60 14.89
N VAL A 111 1.77 -1.41 15.46
CA VAL A 111 2.91 -0.56 15.09
C VAL A 111 4.24 -1.30 15.31
N THR A 112 4.37 -1.99 16.44
CA THR A 112 5.58 -2.74 16.79
C THR A 112 5.77 -3.98 15.91
N VAL A 113 4.67 -4.66 15.54
CA VAL A 113 4.69 -5.79 14.60
C VAL A 113 5.31 -5.34 13.28
N ALA A 114 4.82 -4.25 12.69
CA ALA A 114 5.39 -3.74 11.44
C ALA A 114 6.85 -3.27 11.63
N ARG A 115 7.14 -2.52 12.70
CA ARG A 115 8.47 -1.97 12.98
C ARG A 115 9.57 -3.04 13.12
N ARG A 116 9.25 -4.17 13.77
CA ARG A 116 10.22 -5.24 14.05
C ARG A 116 10.36 -6.23 12.91
N ASN A 117 9.27 -6.53 12.21
CA ASN A 117 9.29 -7.50 11.11
C ASN A 117 9.74 -6.90 9.77
N PHE A 118 9.55 -5.60 9.57
CA PHE A 118 9.91 -4.89 8.33
C PHE A 118 10.77 -3.65 8.59
N PRO A 119 11.93 -3.77 9.27
CA PRO A 119 12.72 -2.62 9.69
C PRO A 119 13.36 -1.82 8.54
N LYS A 120 13.37 -2.38 7.32
CA LYS A 120 13.90 -1.74 6.11
C LYS A 120 12.81 -1.06 5.26
N GLN A 121 11.54 -1.23 5.61
CA GLN A 121 10.42 -0.55 4.96
C GLN A 121 10.03 0.68 5.79
N PHE A 122 9.69 1.78 5.12
CA PHE A 122 9.19 2.96 5.82
C PHE A 122 7.87 2.61 6.53
N LEU A 123 7.82 2.83 7.85
CA LEU A 123 6.62 2.63 8.66
C LEU A 123 5.80 3.93 8.71
N HIS A 124 4.67 3.92 8.00
CA HIS A 124 3.72 5.01 7.95
C HIS A 124 2.65 4.82 9.02
N TYR A 125 2.81 5.49 10.17
CA TYR A 125 1.78 5.53 11.21
C TYR A 125 0.59 6.36 10.74
N HIS A 126 -0.58 5.74 10.60
CA HIS A 126 -1.85 6.40 10.39
C HIS A 126 -2.65 6.45 11.70
N ARG A 127 -3.35 7.57 11.93
CA ARG A 127 -3.94 7.92 13.24
C ARG A 127 -5.46 8.02 13.22
N ALA A 128 -6.13 7.23 12.39
CA ALA A 128 -7.59 7.17 12.38
C ALA A 128 -8.12 6.83 13.79
N GLY A 129 -9.16 7.52 14.24
CA GLY A 129 -9.75 7.39 15.56
C GLY A 129 -10.47 8.63 16.04
#